data_AF-A0A918MAQ3-F1
#
_entry.id   AF-A0A918MAQ3-F1
#
_cell.length_a   1.000
_cell.length_b   1.000
_cell.length_c   1.000
_cell.angle_alpha   90.00
_cell.angle_beta   90.00
_cell.angle_gamma   90.00
#
_symmetry.space_group_name_H-M   'P 1'
#
loop_
_entity.id
_entity.type
_entity.pdbx_description
1 polymer ?
#
loop_
_entity_poly.entity_id
_entity_poly.type
_entity_poly.pdbx_seq_one_letter_code
_entity_poly.pdbx_strand_id
1 'polypeptide(L)' 'MSRTGTPHPVAAHPEQGWTLLCDGSIVFDDGGELHPDGSVVPPRRVPAERLAVAA' A
#
# COMPACT_ATOMS: atom_id res chain seq x y z
N MET A 1 -7.14 -22.60 1.17
CA MET A 1 -6.81 -22.57 -0.27
C MET A 1 -5.59 -21.70 -0.45
N SER A 2 -4.41 -22.32 -0.54
CA SER A 2 -3.14 -21.59 -0.68
C SER A 2 -3.05 -21.05 -2.10
N ARG A 3 -3.21 -19.74 -2.27
CA ARG A 3 -2.90 -19.07 -3.55
C ARG A 3 -1.38 -19.06 -3.69
N THR A 4 -0.86 -19.89 -4.60
CA THR A 4 0.58 -20.06 -4.86
C THR A 4 1.15 -19.04 -5.86
N GLY A 5 0.36 -18.05 -6.28
CA GLY A 5 0.81 -16.98 -7.16
C GLY A 5 1.02 -15.67 -6.41
N THR A 6 2.05 -14.91 -6.80
CA THR A 6 2.21 -13.51 -6.37
C THR A 6 0.94 -12.74 -6.76
N PRO A 7 0.30 -12.01 -5.83
CA PRO A 7 -0.85 -11.17 -6.17
C PRO A 7 -0.47 -10.18 -7.29
N HIS A 8 -1.40 -9.97 -8.21
CA HIS A 8 -1.25 -9.05 -9.32
C HIS A 8 -2.37 -8.00 -9.30
N PRO A 9 -2.15 -6.81 -9.87
CA PRO A 9 -3.19 -5.79 -9.98
C PRO A 9 -4.43 -6.29 -10.73
N VAL A 10 -5.61 -5.85 -10.27
CA VAL A 10 -6.90 -6.05 -10.96
C VAL A 10 -7.69 -4.75 -11.14
N ALA A 11 -7.37 -3.71 -10.36
CA ALA A 11 -7.80 -2.35 -10.60
C ALA A 11 -6.73 -1.39 -10.07
N ALA A 12 -6.54 -0.24 -10.71
CA ALA A 12 -5.62 0.79 -10.27
C ALA A 12 -6.26 2.17 -10.44
N HIS A 13 -6.14 2.99 -9.41
CA HIS A 13 -6.57 4.39 -9.39
C HIS A 13 -5.39 5.25 -8.95
N PRO A 14 -4.40 5.45 -9.84
CA PRO A 14 -3.22 6.25 -9.53
C PRO A 14 -3.58 7.69 -9.16
N GLU A 15 -4.70 8.21 -9.67
CA GLU A 15 -5.22 9.53 -9.29
C GLU A 15 -5.70 9.61 -7.84
N GLN A 16 -5.93 8.46 -7.20
CA GLN A 16 -6.33 8.33 -5.79
C GLN A 16 -5.24 7.66 -4.93
N GLY A 17 -4.15 7.23 -5.56
CA GLY A 17 -2.97 6.65 -4.89
C GLY A 17 -3.13 5.22 -4.40
N TRP A 18 -3.92 4.38 -5.09
CA TRP A 18 -4.09 2.98 -4.70
C TRP A 18 -4.25 2.00 -5.87
N THR A 19 -3.91 0.73 -5.59
CA THR A 19 -4.09 -0.42 -6.48
C THR A 19 -4.74 -1.58 -5.73
N LEU A 20 -5.79 -2.17 -6.30
CA LEU A 20 -6.42 -3.40 -5.80
C LEU A 20 -5.73 -4.62 -6.43
N LEU A 21 -5.33 -5.57 -5.60
CA LEU A 21 -4.72 -6.83 -6.00
C LEU A 21 -5.77 -7.96 -6.06
N CYS A 22 -5.48 -9.01 -6.82
CA CYS A 22 -6.41 -10.12 -7.04
C CYS A 22 -6.72 -10.96 -5.79
N ASP A 23 -6.00 -10.77 -4.68
CA ASP A 23 -6.29 -11.38 -3.38
C ASP A 23 -7.21 -10.51 -2.51
N GLY A 24 -7.58 -9.33 -2.99
CA GLY A 24 -8.43 -8.36 -2.30
C GLY A 24 -7.65 -7.33 -1.48
N SER A 25 -6.32 -7.42 -1.44
CA SER A 25 -5.49 -6.42 -0.76
C SER A 25 -5.45 -5.12 -1.55
N ILE A 26 -5.51 -3.98 -0.87
CA ILE A 26 -5.33 -2.64 -1.44
C ILE A 26 -3.95 -2.15 -1.03
N VAL A 27 -3.11 -1.82 -2.01
CA VAL A 27 -1.79 -1.22 -1.80
C VAL A 27 -1.86 0.26 -2.13
N PHE A 28 -1.36 1.09 -1.21
CA PHE A 28 -1.29 2.54 -1.35
C PHE A 28 0.10 2.98 -1.80
N ASP A 29 0.18 4.12 -2.49
CA ASP A 29 1.44 4.66 -3.03
C ASP A 29 2.48 5.01 -1.95
N ASP A 30 2.02 5.25 -0.70
CA ASP A 30 2.88 5.48 0.47
C ASP A 30 3.45 4.17 1.08
N GLY A 31 3.15 3.03 0.46
CA GLY A 31 3.55 1.70 0.90
C GLY A 31 2.72 1.14 2.04
N GLY A 32 1.61 1.78 2.42
CA GLY A 32 0.59 1.19 3.28
C GLY A 32 -0.22 0.13 2.53
N GLU A 33 -0.85 -0.77 3.29
CA GLU A 33 -1.69 -1.84 2.74
C GLU A 33 -2.93 -2.06 3.62
N LEU A 34 -4.08 -2.32 2.99
CA LEU A 34 -5.31 -2.79 3.64
C LEU A 34 -5.63 -4.19 3.13
N HIS A 35 -5.65 -5.16 4.03
CA HIS A 35 -5.96 -6.54 3.72
C HIS A 35 -7.49 -6.80 3.72
N PRO A 36 -7.96 -7.87 3.07
CA PRO A 36 -9.37 -8.24 3.05
C PRO A 36 -10.00 -8.50 4.42
N ASP A 37 -9.19 -8.89 5.41
CA ASP A 37 -9.61 -9.13 6.79
C ASP A 37 -9.69 -7.85 7.64
N GLY A 38 -9.36 -6.70 7.05
CA GLY A 38 -9.33 -5.40 7.71
C GLY A 38 -8.02 -5.12 8.46
N SER A 39 -7.04 -6.02 8.42
CA SER A 39 -5.70 -5.74 8.95
C SER A 39 -4.98 -4.71 8.09
N VAL A 40 -4.12 -3.90 8.73
CA VAL A 40 -3.46 -2.74 8.11
C VAL A 40 -1.95 -2.83 8.25
N VAL A 41 -1.24 -2.63 7.14
CA VAL A 41 0.19 -2.28 7.13
C VAL A 41 0.29 -0.76 7.08
N PRO A 42 0.94 -0.11 8.05
CA PRO A 42 1.01 1.34 8.09
C PRO A 42 1.88 1.92 6.96
N PRO A 43 1.62 3.18 6.53
CA PRO A 43 2.47 3.89 5.58
C PRO A 43 3.95 3.91 5.98
N ARG A 44 4.84 3.91 4.99
CA ARG A 44 6.28 4.06 5.25
C ARG A 44 6.56 5.50 5.72
N ARG A 45 6.78 5.68 7.02
CA ARG A 45 7.17 6.97 7.59
C ARG A 45 8.66 7.21 7.37
N VAL A 46 9.00 8.38 6.82
CA VAL A 46 10.36 8.91 6.91
C VAL A 46 10.53 9.52 8.31
N PRO A 47 11.59 9.17 9.07
CA PRO A 47 11.81 9.77 10.39
C PRO A 47 11.88 11.30 10.29
N ALA A 48 11.09 12.00 11.12
CA ALA A 48 10.97 13.46 11.11
C ALA A 48 12.30 14.19 11.34
N GLU A 49 13.24 13.54 12.02
CA GLU A 49 14.60 14.01 12.26
C GLU A 49 15.46 14.18 10.99
N ARG A 50 14.99 13.75 9.81
CA ARG A 50 15.66 13.99 8.52
C ARG A 50 15.03 15.13 7.70
N LEU A 51 13.92 15.74 8.13
CA LEU A 51 13.43 16.98 7.51
C LEU A 51 14.25 18.17 8.04
N ALA A 52 15.43 18.41 7.44
CA ALA A 52 16.06 19.71 7.54
C ALA A 52 15.19 20.72 6.76
N VAL A 53 14.55 21.66 7.48
CA VAL A 53 13.95 22.83 6.85
C VAL A 53 15.10 23.63 6.22
N ALA A 54 15.08 23.77 4.90
CA ALA A 54 15.93 24.74 4.22
C ALA A 54 15.25 26.12 4.34
N ALA A 55 16.00 27.11 4.83
CA ALA A 55 15.61 28.52 4.91
C ALA A 55 16.09 29.28 3.67
#